data_AF-X1E1K2-F1
#
_entry.id   AF-X1E1K2-F1
#
_cell.length_a   1.000
_cell.length_b   1.000
_cell.length_c   1.000
_cell.angle_alpha   90.00
_cell.angle_beta   90.00
_cell.angle_gamma   90.00
#
_symmetry.space_group_name_H-M   'P 1'
#
loop_
_entity.id
_entity.type
_entity.pdbx_description
1 polymer ?
#
loop_
_entity_poly.entity_id
_entity_poly.type
_entity_poly.pdbx_seq_one_letter_code
_entity_poly.pdbx_strand_id
1 'polypeptide(L)'
;SKAEEMGLLGKNILGTDFNFEVQIVKGAGAFVCGEETALIASVEGRVGEPRQRPPFPAVKGLWGKPTNINNVETWANIPLIIEKGAEWFSRIGTNGSKGTKIFSLVGKINNTGLVEVKNCSIPESEKEKMLEDLGRIM
;
A
#
# COMPACT_ATOMS: atom_id res chain seq x y z
N SER A 1 -19.44 -9.08 6.89
CA SER A 1 -18.62 -9.29 5.66
C SER A 1 -18.31 -10.78 5.50
N LYS A 2 -17.93 -11.28 4.30
CA LYS A 2 -17.54 -12.71 4.14
C LYS A 2 -16.43 -13.13 5.11
N ALA A 3 -15.49 -12.23 5.41
CA ALA A 3 -14.40 -12.49 6.35
C ALA A 3 -14.88 -12.65 7.81
N GLU A 4 -15.88 -11.85 8.23
CA GLU A 4 -16.52 -12.01 9.55
C GLU A 4 -17.29 -13.33 9.65
N GLU A 5 -18.03 -13.70 8.60
CA GLU A 5 -18.77 -14.98 8.55
C GLU A 5 -17.84 -16.20 8.68
N MET A 6 -16.61 -16.08 8.16
CA MET A 6 -15.56 -17.10 8.28
C MET A 6 -14.77 -17.01 9.61
N GLY A 7 -15.06 -16.04 10.48
CA GLY A 7 -14.35 -15.83 11.75
C GLY A 7 -12.92 -15.31 11.58
N LEU A 8 -12.60 -14.70 10.44
CA LEU A 8 -11.28 -14.12 10.11
C LEU A 8 -11.18 -12.62 10.45
N LEU A 9 -12.29 -11.99 10.79
CA LEU A 9 -12.42 -10.58 11.15
C LEU A 9 -13.53 -10.41 12.20
N GLY A 10 -13.48 -9.36 12.99
CA GLY A 10 -14.47 -9.06 14.03
C GLY A 10 -13.97 -9.48 15.41
N LYS A 11 -14.88 -10.05 16.21
CA LYS A 11 -14.58 -10.46 17.58
C LYS A 11 -14.06 -11.89 17.66
N ASN A 12 -13.15 -12.12 18.59
CA ASN A 12 -12.55 -13.40 18.90
C ASN A 12 -12.09 -14.17 17.66
N ILE A 13 -11.23 -13.53 16.85
CA ILE A 13 -10.80 -14.06 15.54
C ILE A 13 -10.24 -15.47 15.72
N LEU A 14 -10.77 -16.43 14.95
CA LEU A 14 -10.42 -17.86 15.03
C LEU A 14 -10.49 -18.45 16.46
N GLY A 15 -11.35 -17.92 17.33
CA GLY A 15 -11.51 -18.38 18.72
C GLY A 15 -10.43 -17.88 19.69
N THR A 16 -9.62 -16.90 19.29
CA THR A 16 -8.65 -16.22 20.17
C THR A 16 -9.30 -15.05 20.92
N ASP A 17 -8.58 -14.40 21.85
CA ASP A 17 -9.06 -13.17 22.53
C ASP A 17 -8.79 -11.90 21.70
N PHE A 18 -8.26 -12.03 20.48
CA PHE A 18 -7.92 -10.92 19.62
C PHE A 18 -9.13 -10.46 18.81
N ASN A 19 -9.38 -9.15 18.85
CA ASN A 19 -10.48 -8.49 18.12
C ASN A 19 -9.89 -7.51 17.11
N PHE A 20 -10.39 -7.53 15.88
CA PHE A 20 -9.97 -6.59 14.84
C PHE A 20 -11.14 -6.27 13.91
N GLU A 21 -11.40 -4.98 13.72
CA GLU A 21 -12.49 -4.49 12.87
C GLU A 21 -11.91 -3.67 11.71
N VAL A 22 -12.53 -3.79 10.54
CA VAL A 22 -12.17 -3.00 9.36
C VAL A 22 -13.38 -2.21 8.92
N GLN A 23 -13.18 -0.92 8.73
CA GLN A 23 -14.19 -0.01 8.20
C GLN A 23 -13.68 0.60 6.90
N ILE A 24 -14.56 0.68 5.90
CA ILE A 24 -14.26 1.29 4.61
C ILE A 24 -14.79 2.72 4.63
N VAL A 25 -13.89 3.68 4.46
CA VAL A 25 -14.24 5.10 4.31
C VAL A 25 -14.06 5.49 2.85
N LYS A 26 -15.13 6.00 2.23
CA LYS A 26 -15.10 6.43 0.83
C LYS A 26 -14.65 7.89 0.74
N GLY A 27 -13.58 8.15 -0.01
CA GLY A 27 -13.12 9.51 -0.28
C GLY A 27 -14.07 10.30 -1.19
N ALA A 28 -13.98 11.63 -1.13
CA ALA A 28 -14.84 12.56 -1.88
C ALA A 28 -14.23 13.05 -3.22
N GLY A 29 -13.22 12.35 -3.76
CA GLY A 29 -12.59 12.71 -5.03
C GLY A 29 -11.46 13.76 -4.94
N ALA A 30 -10.97 14.07 -3.74
CA ALA A 30 -9.87 15.01 -3.55
C ALA A 30 -8.50 14.30 -3.68
N PHE A 31 -7.71 14.68 -4.70
CA PHE A 31 -6.36 14.13 -4.92
C PHE A 31 -5.42 14.35 -3.73
N VAL A 32 -5.54 15.50 -3.06
CA VAL A 32 -4.72 15.85 -1.88
C VAL A 32 -4.88 14.87 -0.73
N CYS A 33 -6.04 14.19 -0.62
CA CYS A 33 -6.27 13.15 0.39
C CYS A 33 -5.43 11.88 0.16
N GLY A 34 -4.60 11.81 -0.88
CA GLY A 34 -3.53 10.81 -0.97
C GLY A 34 -2.36 11.07 0.00
N GLU A 35 -2.24 12.29 0.54
CA GLU A 35 -1.28 12.64 1.58
C GLU A 35 -1.78 12.17 2.96
N GLU A 36 -0.89 11.67 3.82
CA GLU A 36 -1.25 10.98 5.06
C GLU A 36 -2.09 11.82 6.05
N THR A 37 -1.73 13.09 6.26
CA THR A 37 -2.43 13.96 7.21
C THR A 37 -3.73 14.53 6.64
N ALA A 38 -3.75 14.82 5.34
CA ALA A 38 -4.96 15.16 4.59
C ALA A 38 -5.96 14.01 4.59
N LEU A 39 -5.50 12.76 4.45
CA LEU A 39 -6.31 11.56 4.55
C LEU A 39 -6.98 11.45 5.92
N ILE A 40 -6.19 11.62 7.01
CA ILE A 40 -6.74 11.64 8.37
C ILE A 40 -7.83 12.70 8.51
N ALA A 41 -7.56 13.93 8.06
CA ALA A 41 -8.53 15.02 8.14
C ALA A 41 -9.82 14.69 7.38
N SER A 42 -9.71 14.08 6.19
CA SER A 42 -10.86 13.63 5.40
C SER A 42 -11.66 12.54 6.09
N VAL A 43 -11.01 11.56 6.75
CA VAL A 43 -11.69 10.51 7.53
C VAL A 43 -12.42 11.10 8.74
N GLU A 44 -11.87 12.15 9.34
CA GLU A 44 -12.50 12.90 10.44
C GLU A 44 -13.62 13.85 9.98
N GLY A 45 -13.96 13.88 8.69
CA GLY A 45 -15.00 14.75 8.14
C GLY A 45 -14.60 16.21 8.01
N ARG A 46 -13.29 16.51 8.05
CA ARG A 46 -12.75 17.86 7.84
C ARG A 46 -12.22 18.02 6.42
N VAL A 47 -11.90 19.25 6.05
CA VAL A 47 -11.18 19.54 4.81
C VAL A 47 -9.82 18.84 4.83
N GLY A 48 -9.49 18.12 3.76
CA GLY A 48 -8.26 17.36 3.60
C GLY A 48 -7.04 18.24 3.34
N GLU A 49 -6.72 19.12 4.27
CA GLU A 49 -5.51 19.96 4.20
C GLU A 49 -4.33 19.26 4.88
N PRO A 50 -3.18 19.11 4.19
CA PRO A 50 -1.96 18.58 4.79
C PRO A 50 -1.52 19.41 5.99
N ARG A 51 -1.02 18.74 7.02
CA ARG A 51 -0.51 19.35 8.24
C ARG A 51 0.99 19.17 8.34
N GLN A 52 1.65 20.24 8.78
CA GLN A 52 3.07 20.17 9.08
C GLN A 52 3.29 19.27 10.31
N ARG A 53 4.27 18.37 10.19
CA ARG A 53 4.77 17.53 11.28
C ARG A 53 5.84 18.32 12.04
N PRO A 54 6.01 18.14 13.38
CA PRO A 54 5.32 17.22 14.29
C PRO A 54 3.95 17.72 14.83
N PRO A 55 3.11 16.83 15.40
CA PRO A 55 3.36 15.41 15.67
C PRO A 55 3.20 14.51 14.43
N PHE A 56 3.94 13.41 14.39
CA PHE A 56 3.77 12.37 13.38
C PHE A 56 2.49 11.54 13.66
N PRO A 57 1.78 11.05 12.63
CA PRO A 57 0.58 10.22 12.81
C PRO A 57 0.79 8.99 13.70
N ALA A 58 1.97 8.38 13.64
CA ALA A 58 2.35 7.25 14.47
C ALA A 58 2.25 7.55 15.97
N VAL A 59 2.47 8.81 16.37
CA VAL A 59 2.32 9.27 17.76
C VAL A 59 0.90 9.78 17.98
N LYS A 60 0.39 10.62 17.08
CA LYS A 60 -0.93 11.26 17.18
C LYS A 60 -1.53 11.50 15.79
N GLY A 61 -2.34 10.55 15.33
CA GLY A 61 -3.03 10.58 14.04
C GLY A 61 -4.55 10.66 14.19
N LEU A 62 -5.26 9.65 13.66
CA LEU A 62 -6.72 9.59 13.61
C LEU A 62 -7.34 9.70 15.01
N TRP A 63 -8.24 10.66 15.19
CA TRP A 63 -8.87 11.02 16.47
C TRP A 63 -7.87 11.23 17.61
N GLY A 64 -6.67 11.70 17.27
CA GLY A 64 -5.58 11.91 18.22
C GLY A 64 -4.99 10.63 18.81
N LYS A 65 -5.22 9.46 18.20
CA LYS A 65 -4.66 8.17 18.61
C LYS A 65 -3.42 7.82 17.78
N PRO A 66 -2.49 7.02 18.31
CA PRO A 66 -1.39 6.44 17.53
C PRO A 66 -1.94 5.74 16.27
N THR A 67 -1.50 6.17 15.09
CA THR A 67 -2.05 5.68 13.82
C THR A 67 -0.93 5.38 12.85
N ASN A 68 -0.87 4.13 12.38
CA ASN A 68 0.05 3.73 11.32
C ASN A 68 -0.66 3.79 9.97
N ILE A 69 -0.11 4.53 9.03
CA ILE A 69 -0.67 4.72 7.69
C ILE A 69 0.31 4.10 6.70
N ASN A 70 -0.19 3.20 5.85
CA ASN A 70 0.60 2.56 4.81
C ASN A 70 -0.23 2.44 3.53
N ASN A 71 0.47 2.32 2.41
CA ASN A 71 -0.14 2.03 1.13
C ASN A 71 -0.76 0.62 1.12
N VAL A 72 -1.77 0.41 0.28
CA VAL A 72 -2.43 -0.88 0.07
C VAL A 72 -1.43 -1.99 -0.28
N GLU A 73 -0.47 -1.72 -1.16
CA GLU A 73 0.55 -2.70 -1.58
C GLU A 73 1.43 -3.15 -0.40
N THR A 74 1.73 -2.26 0.54
CA THR A 74 2.47 -2.62 1.75
C THR A 74 1.71 -3.66 2.56
N TRP A 75 0.42 -3.41 2.84
CA TRP A 75 -0.42 -4.34 3.61
C TRP A 75 -0.65 -5.66 2.87
N ALA A 76 -0.79 -5.63 1.55
CA ALA A 76 -0.96 -6.84 0.73
C ALA A 76 0.26 -7.78 0.78
N ASN A 77 1.46 -7.24 0.99
CA ASN A 77 2.68 -8.05 1.10
C ASN A 77 2.87 -8.68 2.50
N ILE A 78 2.26 -8.13 3.55
CA ILE A 78 2.47 -8.61 4.92
C ILE A 78 2.12 -10.09 5.13
N PRO A 79 0.95 -10.61 4.67
CA PRO A 79 0.63 -12.02 4.86
C PRO A 79 1.67 -12.96 4.25
N LEU A 80 2.18 -12.64 3.06
CA LEU A 80 3.22 -13.43 2.38
C LEU A 80 4.55 -13.39 3.13
N ILE A 81 4.90 -12.23 3.70
CA ILE A 81 6.11 -12.07 4.52
C ILE A 81 5.99 -12.86 5.83
N ILE A 82 4.82 -12.87 6.46
CA ILE A 82 4.57 -13.67 7.68
C ILE A 82 4.66 -15.16 7.36
N GLU A 83 4.07 -15.60 6.25
CA GLU A 83 4.06 -17.01 5.84
C GLU A 83 5.45 -17.52 5.43
N LYS A 84 6.19 -16.75 4.63
CA LYS A 84 7.45 -17.19 4.00
C LYS A 84 8.71 -16.67 4.70
N GLY A 85 8.55 -15.75 5.64
CA GLY A 85 9.63 -15.09 6.37
C GLY A 85 10.20 -13.86 5.66
N ALA A 86 10.72 -12.93 6.47
CA ALA A 86 11.33 -11.69 5.99
C ALA A 86 12.56 -11.93 5.11
N GLU A 87 13.34 -12.98 5.39
CA GLU A 87 14.53 -13.31 4.60
C GLU A 87 14.16 -13.63 3.15
N TRP A 88 13.10 -14.43 2.94
CA TRP A 88 12.58 -14.75 1.61
C TRP A 88 12.26 -13.49 0.81
N PHE A 89 11.52 -12.56 1.39
CA PHE A 89 11.15 -11.31 0.72
C PHE A 89 12.39 -10.43 0.44
N SER A 90 13.35 -10.41 1.37
CA SER A 90 14.59 -9.62 1.25
C SER A 90 15.61 -10.15 0.23
N ARG A 91 15.47 -11.42 -0.19
CA ARG A 91 16.28 -12.00 -1.28
C ARG A 91 15.83 -11.52 -2.66
N ILE A 92 14.65 -10.91 -2.76
CA ILE A 92 14.11 -10.34 -3.99
C ILE A 92 14.48 -8.84 -4.05
N GLY A 93 14.85 -8.35 -5.23
CA GLY A 93 15.27 -6.96 -5.43
C GLY A 93 16.78 -6.74 -5.23
N THR A 94 17.17 -5.48 -5.02
CA THR A 94 18.58 -5.02 -4.95
C THR A 94 19.03 -4.76 -3.51
N ASN A 95 20.28 -4.36 -3.26
CA ASN A 95 20.80 -4.19 -1.89
C ASN A 95 20.24 -2.97 -1.13
N GLY A 96 19.39 -2.14 -1.76
CA GLY A 96 18.70 -1.01 -1.13
C GLY A 96 17.19 -0.97 -1.37
N SER A 97 16.66 -1.88 -2.18
CA SER A 97 15.24 -1.96 -2.51
C SER A 97 14.84 -3.43 -2.52
N LYS A 98 14.21 -3.88 -1.42
CA LYS A 98 13.84 -5.29 -1.23
C LYS A 98 12.41 -5.56 -1.69
N GLY A 99 12.13 -6.81 -2.01
CA GLY A 99 10.81 -7.28 -2.40
C GLY A 99 10.49 -7.04 -3.87
N THR A 100 9.22 -6.90 -4.16
CA THR A 100 8.66 -6.61 -5.48
C THR A 100 7.97 -5.25 -5.50
N LYS A 101 7.68 -4.76 -6.70
CA LYS A 101 6.92 -3.53 -6.91
C LYS A 101 6.03 -3.70 -8.15
N ILE A 102 4.79 -3.26 -8.04
CA ILE A 102 3.86 -3.22 -9.16
C ILE A 102 4.04 -1.91 -9.94
N PHE A 103 4.27 -2.03 -11.24
CA PHE A 103 4.31 -0.92 -12.19
C PHE A 103 3.04 -0.90 -13.03
N SER A 104 2.52 0.30 -13.25
CA SER A 104 1.40 0.53 -14.17
C SER A 104 1.93 0.98 -15.52
N LEU A 105 1.78 0.14 -16.53
CA LEU A 105 2.14 0.42 -17.91
C LEU A 105 0.95 1.07 -18.62
N VAL A 106 1.05 2.38 -18.85
CA VAL A 106 0.00 3.22 -19.46
C VAL A 106 0.61 4.16 -20.50
N GLY A 107 -0.20 4.64 -21.44
CA GLY A 107 0.24 5.54 -22.52
C GLY A 107 0.24 4.86 -23.88
N LYS A 108 1.09 5.35 -24.81
CA LYS A 108 1.15 4.88 -26.20
C LYS A 108 2.04 3.63 -26.34
N ILE A 109 1.58 2.50 -25.82
CA ILE A 109 2.27 1.21 -25.85
C ILE A 109 1.30 0.11 -26.29
N ASN A 110 1.82 -0.98 -26.85
CA ASN A 110 0.97 -2.07 -27.35
C ASN A 110 0.28 -2.87 -26.23
N ASN A 111 0.95 -3.09 -25.10
CA ASN A 111 0.40 -3.86 -23.98
C ASN A 111 0.32 -3.00 -22.72
N THR A 112 -0.88 -2.55 -22.38
CA THR A 112 -1.15 -1.82 -21.14
C THR A 112 -1.53 -2.80 -20.02
N GLY A 113 -1.16 -2.48 -18.78
CA GLY A 113 -1.55 -3.31 -17.64
C GLY A 113 -0.69 -3.07 -16.41
N LEU A 114 -0.86 -3.95 -15.43
CA LEU A 114 -0.03 -3.98 -14.23
C LEU A 114 0.99 -5.10 -14.35
N VAL A 115 2.24 -4.79 -14.05
CA VAL A 115 3.33 -5.79 -14.04
C VAL A 115 4.06 -5.71 -12.71
N GLU A 116 4.13 -6.84 -12.02
CA GLU A 116 4.93 -6.97 -10.82
C GLU A 116 6.34 -7.40 -11.19
N VAL A 117 7.33 -6.65 -10.73
CA VAL A 117 8.75 -6.96 -10.95
C VAL A 117 9.53 -6.90 -9.65
N LYS A 118 10.76 -7.41 -9.69
CA LYS A 118 11.69 -7.28 -8.58
C LYS A 118 11.93 -5.80 -8.30
N ASN A 119 11.93 -5.42 -7.03
CA ASN A 119 12.17 -4.05 -6.63
C ASN A 119 13.64 -3.69 -6.88
N CYS A 120 13.93 -3.10 -8.03
CA CYS A 120 15.19 -2.43 -8.28
C CYS A 120 14.97 -0.93 -8.12
N SER A 121 16.01 -0.23 -7.64
CA SER A 121 16.16 1.19 -7.95
C SER A 121 16.43 1.28 -9.45
N ILE A 122 15.37 1.12 -10.27
CA ILE A 122 15.50 0.86 -11.71
C ILE A 122 16.25 2.04 -12.34
N PRO A 123 17.49 1.87 -12.82
CA PRO A 123 18.14 2.89 -13.65
C PRO A 123 17.24 3.15 -14.86
N GLU A 124 17.20 4.37 -15.37
CA GLU A 124 16.29 4.75 -16.45
C GLU A 124 16.38 3.82 -17.67
N SER A 125 17.59 3.31 -17.95
CA SER A 125 17.86 2.30 -18.98
C SER A 125 17.15 0.95 -18.79
N GLU A 126 16.92 0.51 -17.56
CA GLU A 126 16.16 -0.73 -17.30
C GLU A 126 14.64 -0.50 -17.41
N LYS A 127 14.17 0.74 -17.17
CA LYS A 127 12.76 1.10 -17.44
C LYS A 127 12.48 1.10 -18.93
N GLU A 128 13.41 1.63 -19.72
CA GLU A 128 13.36 1.56 -21.19
C GLU A 128 13.36 0.10 -21.65
N LYS A 129 14.21 -0.75 -21.09
CA LYS A 129 14.20 -2.18 -21.40
C LYS A 129 12.88 -2.87 -21.04
N MET A 130 12.27 -2.54 -19.88
CA MET A 130 10.93 -3.03 -19.54
C MET A 130 9.88 -2.56 -20.54
N LEU A 131 9.98 -1.32 -21.03
CA LEU A 131 9.09 -0.81 -22.07
C LEU A 131 9.36 -1.51 -23.41
N GLU A 132 10.61 -1.76 -23.79
CA GLU A 132 10.95 -2.49 -25.02
C GLU A 132 10.47 -3.95 -24.99
N ASP A 133 10.67 -4.63 -23.87
CA ASP A 133 10.32 -6.04 -23.68
C ASP A 133 8.80 -6.26 -23.55
N LEU A 134 8.09 -5.34 -22.89
CA LEU A 134 6.66 -5.50 -22.58
C LEU A 134 5.74 -4.66 -23.47
N GLY A 135 6.21 -3.51 -23.93
CA GLY A 135 5.44 -2.51 -24.64
C GLY A 135 6.13 -2.04 -25.90
N ARG A 136 6.13 -2.86 -26.96
CA ARG A 136 6.44 -2.38 -28.31
C ARG A 136 5.75 -1.01 -28.52
N ILE A 137 6.56 0.03 -28.73
CA ILE A 137 6.08 1.38 -28.98
C ILE A 137 5.37 1.36 -30.33
N MET A 138 4.17 1.94 -30.38
CA MET A 138 3.35 2.03 -31.58
C MET A 138 3.86 3.10 -32.54
#